data_AF-A0A6L9YSL8-F1
#
_entry.id   AF-A0A6L9YSL8-F1
#
_cell.length_a   1.000
_cell.length_b   1.000
_cell.length_c   1.000
_cell.angle_alpha   90.00
_cell.angle_beta   90.00
_cell.angle_gamma   90.00
#
_symmetry.space_group_name_H-M   'P 1'
#
loop_
_entity.id
_entity.type
_entity.pdbx_description
1 polymer ?
#
loop_
_entity_poly.entity_id
_entity_poly.type
_entity_poly.pdbx_seq_one_letter_code
_entity_poly.pdbx_strand_id
1 'polypeptide(L)'
;MTKMRRYDPFGFLPSWHFFAPNPARFDTVILYRDVSVASPPGQWLPVTAIYDEEWWFSIVNPSRRYHKSCHDLQNSIGNMITGNEKSKIAQSSPVKALQSVVMSNVKIAPGAMVQFCIVRILDGRRDNPKAEPVFISEPFAMH
;
A
#
# COMPACT_ATOMS: atom_id res chain seq x y z
N MET A 1 20.00 23.12 -18.87
CA MET A 1 20.83 23.94 -17.95
C MET A 1 20.36 25.38 -18.05
N THR A 2 19.53 25.84 -17.12
CA THR A 2 18.85 27.15 -17.23
C THR A 2 19.48 28.20 -16.31
N LYS A 3 19.55 29.43 -16.82
CA LYS A 3 20.50 30.53 -16.58
C LYS A 3 20.31 31.32 -15.26
N MET A 4 19.62 30.77 -14.26
CA MET A 4 19.18 31.50 -13.04
C MET A 4 20.08 31.34 -11.80
N ARG A 5 21.23 30.68 -11.91
CA ARG A 5 22.16 30.50 -10.77
C ARG A 5 23.11 31.69 -10.55
N ARG A 6 23.07 32.71 -11.42
CA ARG A 6 24.02 33.83 -11.44
C ARG A 6 23.68 34.95 -10.44
N TYR A 7 22.50 34.93 -9.83
CA TYR A 7 22.02 36.00 -8.93
C TYR A 7 21.87 35.57 -7.46
N ASP A 8 22.33 34.36 -7.10
CA ASP A 8 22.30 33.89 -5.71
C ASP A 8 23.68 33.41 -5.23
N PRO A 9 24.65 34.34 -5.03
CA PRO A 9 25.98 33.98 -4.55
C PRO A 9 26.02 33.60 -3.06
N PHE A 10 24.96 33.90 -2.30
CA PHE A 10 24.88 33.65 -0.86
C PHE A 10 23.91 32.52 -0.46
N GLY A 11 23.18 31.92 -1.42
CA GLY A 11 22.32 30.77 -1.19
C GLY A 11 21.01 31.10 -0.45
N PHE A 12 20.49 32.32 -0.60
CA PHE A 12 19.26 32.76 0.07
C PHE A 12 17.99 32.27 -0.61
N LEU A 13 18.05 31.85 -1.88
CA LEU A 13 16.90 31.28 -2.54
C LEU A 13 16.81 29.79 -2.18
N PRO A 14 15.73 29.34 -1.51
CA PRO A 14 15.54 27.92 -1.26
C PRO A 14 15.49 27.21 -2.61
N SER A 15 16.41 26.27 -2.85
CA SER A 15 16.35 25.44 -4.03
C SER A 15 15.16 24.50 -3.87
N TRP A 16 14.00 24.93 -4.36
CA TRP A 16 12.78 24.13 -4.39
C TRP A 16 12.90 23.01 -5.44
N HIS A 17 13.79 22.05 -5.18
CA HIS A 17 13.79 20.72 -5.79
C HIS A 17 12.83 19.77 -5.04
N PHE A 18 11.94 20.32 -4.21
CA PHE A 18 11.01 19.55 -3.37
C PHE A 18 9.89 18.86 -4.17
N PHE A 19 9.78 19.14 -5.47
CA PHE A 19 8.91 18.39 -6.38
C PHE A 19 9.76 17.41 -7.17
N ALA A 20 9.96 16.21 -6.60
CA ALA A 20 10.46 15.09 -7.38
C ALA A 20 9.56 14.95 -8.63
N PRO A 21 10.11 14.98 -9.86
CA PRO A 21 9.32 15.04 -11.10
C PRO A 21 8.40 13.82 -11.32
N ASN A 22 8.62 12.74 -10.57
CA ASN A 22 7.64 11.70 -10.36
C ASN A 22 7.28 11.64 -8.87
N PRO A 23 6.14 12.25 -8.45
CA PRO A 23 5.61 11.98 -7.11
C PRO A 23 5.43 10.48 -6.96
N ALA A 24 5.76 9.92 -5.79
CA ALA A 24 5.57 8.50 -5.50
C ALA A 24 4.11 8.13 -5.75
N ARG A 25 3.83 7.54 -6.92
CA ARG A 25 2.55 6.89 -7.18
C ARG A 25 2.61 5.56 -6.46
N PHE A 26 1.49 5.14 -5.90
CA PHE A 26 1.43 3.86 -5.21
C PHE A 26 1.65 2.75 -6.20
N ASP A 27 2.88 2.27 -6.26
CA ASP A 27 3.23 1.06 -6.96
C ASP A 27 2.72 -0.15 -6.17
N THR A 28 1.99 -0.01 -5.05
CA THR A 28 1.44 -1.14 -4.30
C THR A 28 -0.04 -0.99 -3.95
N VAL A 29 -0.79 -2.08 -4.15
CA VAL A 29 -2.22 -2.20 -3.83
C VAL A 29 -2.50 -3.40 -2.94
N ILE A 30 -3.49 -3.26 -2.07
CA ILE A 30 -3.97 -4.30 -1.16
C ILE A 30 -5.27 -4.85 -1.76
N LEU A 31 -5.23 -6.13 -2.07
CA LEU A 31 -6.38 -6.90 -2.50
C LEU A 31 -6.78 -7.84 -1.37
N TYR A 32 -8.07 -8.15 -1.28
CA TYR A 32 -8.58 -9.20 -0.39
C TYR A 32 -9.43 -10.18 -1.19
N ARG A 33 -9.62 -11.38 -0.65
CA ARG A 33 -10.58 -12.34 -1.17
C ARG A 33 -11.18 -13.15 -0.03
N ASP A 34 -12.40 -13.60 -0.27
CA ASP A 34 -13.04 -14.61 0.56
C ASP A 34 -12.52 -16.01 0.16
N VAL A 35 -12.11 -16.79 1.15
CA VAL A 35 -11.73 -18.21 1.03
C VAL A 35 -12.63 -19.12 1.86
N SER A 36 -13.73 -18.58 2.40
CA SER A 36 -14.83 -19.31 3.00
C SER A 36 -15.55 -20.14 1.93
N VAL A 37 -15.28 -21.44 1.91
CA VAL A 37 -16.12 -22.48 1.28
C VAL A 37 -16.08 -22.58 -0.26
N ALA A 38 -15.58 -21.60 -1.02
CA ALA A 38 -15.51 -21.71 -2.48
C ALA A 38 -14.20 -22.36 -2.98
N SER A 39 -14.34 -23.49 -3.68
CA SER A 39 -13.36 -23.99 -4.66
C SER A 39 -13.92 -23.68 -6.05
N PRO A 40 -13.32 -22.77 -6.84
CA PRO A 40 -12.08 -22.03 -6.60
C PRO A 40 -12.23 -20.84 -5.64
N PRO A 41 -11.11 -20.36 -5.04
CA PRO A 41 -11.10 -19.16 -4.20
C PRO A 41 -11.75 -17.97 -4.90
N GLY A 42 -12.43 -17.11 -4.13
CA GLY A 42 -13.07 -15.91 -4.66
C GLY A 42 -12.10 -14.99 -5.41
N GLN A 43 -12.67 -14.11 -6.25
CA GLN A 43 -11.90 -13.10 -6.97
C GLN A 43 -11.19 -12.14 -6.00
N TRP A 44 -9.97 -11.73 -6.36
CA TRP A 44 -9.29 -10.65 -5.65
C TRP A 44 -10.00 -9.32 -5.87
N LEU A 45 -10.43 -8.69 -4.78
CA LEU A 45 -11.11 -7.42 -4.75
C LEU A 45 -10.22 -6.35 -4.10
N PRO A 46 -10.18 -5.11 -4.63
CA PRO A 46 -9.44 -4.04 -3.99
C PRO A 46 -10.09 -3.65 -2.66
N VAL A 47 -9.28 -3.31 -1.66
CA VAL A 47 -9.79 -2.66 -0.44
C VAL A 47 -10.08 -1.19 -0.79
N THR A 48 -11.26 -0.91 -1.36
CA THR A 48 -11.62 0.38 -1.98
C THR A 48 -11.39 1.59 -1.05
N ALA A 49 -11.66 1.44 0.24
CA ALA A 49 -11.49 2.52 1.23
C ALA A 49 -10.05 3.05 1.35
N ILE A 50 -9.06 2.34 0.81
CA ILE A 50 -7.65 2.73 0.87
C ILE A 50 -7.24 3.54 -0.38
N TYR A 51 -7.91 3.45 -1.53
CA TYR A 51 -7.33 3.88 -2.81
C TYR A 51 -7.98 5.09 -3.50
N ASP A 52 -9.01 5.70 -2.91
CA ASP A 52 -9.79 6.75 -3.59
C ASP A 52 -9.17 8.16 -3.60
N GLU A 53 -7.97 8.40 -3.04
CA GLU A 53 -7.45 9.77 -2.88
C GLU A 53 -5.94 9.93 -3.09
N GLU A 54 -5.54 11.13 -3.56
CA GLU A 54 -4.13 11.47 -3.79
C GLU A 54 -3.34 11.50 -2.46
N TRP A 55 -2.24 10.77 -2.41
CA TRP A 55 -1.43 10.53 -1.19
C TRP A 55 -1.03 11.79 -0.40
N TRP A 56 -0.81 12.91 -1.09
CA TRP A 56 -0.41 14.18 -0.49
C TRP A 56 -1.53 14.85 0.32
N PHE A 57 -2.80 14.46 0.12
CA PHE A 57 -3.90 14.93 0.96
C PHE A 57 -3.69 14.56 2.45
N SER A 58 -2.92 13.52 2.75
CA SER A 58 -2.56 13.13 4.12
C SER A 58 -1.67 14.17 4.84
N ILE A 59 -0.94 15.01 4.10
CA ILE A 59 -0.06 16.05 4.67
C ILE A 59 -0.89 17.28 5.06
N VAL A 60 -1.90 17.61 4.25
CA VAL A 60 -2.75 18.80 4.42
C VAL A 60 -3.94 18.52 5.35
N ASN A 61 -4.41 17.27 5.40
CA ASN A 61 -5.52 16.86 6.25
C ASN A 61 -5.09 15.78 7.27
N PRO A 62 -4.89 16.15 8.56
CA PRO A 62 -4.53 15.21 9.61
C PRO A 62 -5.52 14.07 9.83
N SER A 63 -6.79 14.24 9.46
CA SER A 63 -7.81 13.19 9.56
C SER A 63 -7.59 12.05 8.54
N ARG A 64 -6.64 12.20 7.62
CA ARG A 64 -6.34 11.26 6.53
C ARG A 64 -5.01 10.52 6.70
N ARG A 65 -4.40 10.58 7.89
CA ARG A 65 -3.18 9.81 8.27
C ARG A 65 -3.32 8.30 8.05
N TYR A 66 -4.54 7.78 8.03
CA TYR A 66 -4.85 6.37 7.80
C TYR A 66 -4.20 5.80 6.55
N HIS A 67 -4.25 6.54 5.45
CA HIS A 67 -3.70 6.12 4.17
C HIS A 67 -2.17 6.02 4.20
N LYS A 68 -1.51 7.02 4.81
CA LYS A 68 -0.07 6.98 5.06
C LYS A 68 0.33 5.81 5.96
N SER A 69 -0.42 5.53 7.01
CA SER A 69 -0.17 4.38 7.89
C SER A 69 -0.28 3.06 7.13
N CYS A 70 -1.26 2.90 6.24
CA CYS A 70 -1.38 1.70 5.40
C CYS A 70 -0.18 1.55 4.46
N HIS A 71 0.33 2.65 3.91
CA HIS A 71 1.52 2.66 3.07
C HIS A 71 2.80 2.30 3.85
N ASP A 72 2.97 2.87 5.05
CA ASP A 72 4.12 2.57 5.91
C ASP A 72 4.12 1.09 6.34
N LEU A 73 2.95 0.50 6.59
CA LEU A 73 2.79 -0.94 6.85
C LEU A 73 3.17 -1.79 5.64
N GLN A 74 2.72 -1.44 4.43
CA GLN A 74 3.08 -2.14 3.19
C GLN A 74 4.60 -2.12 2.96
N ASN A 75 5.25 -0.97 3.14
CA ASN A 75 6.70 -0.85 3.00
C ASN A 75 7.46 -1.64 4.06
N SER A 76 6.98 -1.63 5.31
CA SER A 76 7.57 -2.44 6.38
C SER A 76 7.51 -3.93 6.03
N ILE A 77 6.36 -4.44 5.58
CA ILE A 77 6.21 -5.83 5.14
C ILE A 77 7.12 -6.13 3.94
N GLY A 78 7.15 -5.25 2.94
CA GLY A 78 8.02 -5.40 1.77
C GLY A 78 9.50 -5.51 2.12
N ASN A 79 9.98 -4.66 3.03
CA ASN A 79 11.37 -4.69 3.51
C ASN A 79 11.70 -5.96 4.32
N MET A 80 10.72 -6.49 5.06
CA MET A 80 10.90 -7.72 5.84
C MET A 80 11.06 -8.96 4.95
N ILE A 81 10.45 -8.98 3.76
CA ILE A 81 10.51 -10.10 2.81
C ILE A 81 11.92 -10.30 2.25
N THR A 82 12.71 -9.24 2.07
CA THR A 82 14.05 -9.32 1.47
C THR A 82 15.07 -10.08 2.33
N GLY A 83 14.76 -10.41 3.59
CA GLY A 83 15.72 -11.06 4.49
C GLY A 83 15.18 -12.10 5.46
N ASN A 84 13.87 -12.43 5.45
CA ASN A 84 13.27 -13.32 6.43
C ASN A 84 12.42 -14.45 5.81
N GLU A 85 12.25 -15.52 6.57
CA GLU A 85 11.30 -16.60 6.27
C GLU A 85 9.86 -16.08 6.31
N LYS A 86 9.06 -16.46 5.29
CA LYS A 86 7.65 -16.04 5.15
C LYS A 86 6.80 -16.30 6.39
N SER A 87 7.06 -17.40 7.11
CA SER A 87 6.35 -17.76 8.34
C SER A 87 6.55 -16.76 9.48
N LYS A 88 7.77 -16.23 9.65
CA LYS A 88 8.08 -15.21 10.66
C LYS A 88 7.44 -13.86 10.32
N ILE A 89 7.35 -13.55 9.03
CA ILE A 89 6.71 -12.33 8.53
C ILE A 89 5.20 -12.37 8.79
N ALA A 90 4.55 -13.52 8.58
CA ALA A 90 3.11 -13.68 8.80
C ALA A 90 2.69 -13.37 10.25
N GLN A 91 3.56 -13.61 11.23
CA GLN A 91 3.29 -13.34 12.65
C GLN A 91 3.71 -11.93 13.10
N SER A 92 4.31 -11.14 12.22
CA SER A 92 4.85 -9.81 12.54
C SER A 92 3.75 -8.79 12.85
N SER A 93 4.10 -7.78 13.66
CA SER A 93 3.20 -6.68 14.01
C SER A 93 2.62 -5.96 12.78
N PRO A 94 3.41 -5.65 11.72
CA PRO A 94 2.88 -4.99 10.52
C PRO A 94 1.81 -5.80 9.80
N VAL A 95 1.97 -7.14 9.71
CA VAL A 95 0.98 -8.02 9.09
C VAL A 95 -0.32 -8.03 9.89
N LYS A 96 -0.25 -8.14 11.22
CA LYS A 96 -1.44 -8.11 12.09
C LYS A 96 -2.17 -6.76 12.04
N ALA A 97 -1.43 -5.65 12.01
CA ALA A 97 -2.00 -4.32 11.86
C ALA A 97 -2.75 -4.20 10.51
N LEU A 98 -2.16 -4.73 9.44
CA LEU A 98 -2.78 -4.72 8.13
C LEU A 98 -4.01 -5.64 8.05
N GLN A 99 -4.01 -6.79 8.74
CA GLN A 99 -5.21 -7.63 8.90
C GLN A 99 -6.33 -6.85 9.55
N SER A 100 -6.06 -6.14 10.66
CA SER A 100 -7.06 -5.30 11.33
C SER A 100 -7.63 -4.20 10.43
N VAL A 101 -6.77 -3.58 9.61
CA VAL A 101 -7.18 -2.63 8.57
C VAL A 101 -8.12 -3.29 7.55
N VAL A 102 -7.76 -4.46 7.01
CA VAL A 102 -8.60 -5.18 6.04
C VAL A 102 -9.94 -5.53 6.67
N MET A 103 -9.95 -6.10 7.88
CA MET A 103 -11.19 -6.47 8.60
C MET A 103 -12.11 -5.27 8.81
N SER A 104 -11.55 -4.10 9.13
CA SER A 104 -12.34 -2.89 9.41
C SER A 104 -12.95 -2.24 8.16
N ASN A 105 -12.45 -2.57 6.96
CA ASN A 105 -12.83 -1.91 5.71
C ASN A 105 -13.54 -2.82 4.71
N VAL A 106 -13.65 -4.11 5.03
CA VAL A 106 -14.22 -5.12 4.15
C VAL A 106 -15.56 -5.59 4.71
N LYS A 107 -16.60 -5.56 3.86
CA LYS A 107 -17.93 -6.08 4.18
C LYS A 107 -18.01 -7.54 3.74
N ILE A 108 -17.62 -8.46 4.62
CA ILE A 108 -17.76 -9.91 4.43
C ILE A 108 -18.61 -10.49 5.57
N ALA A 109 -19.27 -11.63 5.34
CA ALA A 109 -20.05 -12.32 6.35
C ALA A 109 -19.20 -12.70 7.59
N PRO A 110 -19.72 -12.53 8.82
CA PRO A 110 -19.05 -13.00 10.03
C PRO A 110 -18.73 -14.51 9.93
N GLY A 111 -17.52 -14.90 10.34
CA GLY A 111 -17.05 -16.29 10.27
C GLY A 111 -16.46 -16.72 8.94
N ALA A 112 -16.44 -15.86 7.92
CA ALA A 112 -15.71 -16.12 6.68
C ALA A 112 -14.20 -16.10 6.89
N MET A 113 -13.48 -16.94 6.16
CA MET A 113 -12.02 -16.90 6.10
C MET A 113 -11.59 -15.93 5.01
N VAL A 114 -10.75 -14.97 5.35
CA VAL A 114 -10.28 -13.92 4.44
C VAL A 114 -8.79 -14.06 4.24
N GLN A 115 -8.35 -13.78 3.02
CA GLN A 115 -6.94 -13.57 2.70
C GLN A 115 -6.75 -12.18 2.12
N PHE A 116 -5.62 -11.56 2.41
CA PHE A 116 -5.19 -10.35 1.70
C PHE A 116 -3.88 -10.60 0.95
N CYS A 117 -3.67 -9.80 -0.09
CA CYS A 117 -2.48 -9.79 -0.91
C CYS A 117 -2.00 -8.35 -1.08
N ILE A 118 -0.70 -8.13 -0.91
CA ILE A 118 -0.03 -6.91 -1.32
C ILE A 118 0.52 -7.16 -2.71
N VAL A 119 0.08 -6.37 -3.68
CA VAL A 119 0.49 -6.48 -5.08
C VAL A 119 1.29 -5.23 -5.44
N ARG A 120 2.40 -5.41 -6.13
CA ARG A 120 3.18 -4.32 -6.72
C ARG A 120 2.82 -4.14 -8.19
N ILE A 121 2.43 -2.93 -8.57
CA ILE A 121 2.22 -2.49 -9.94
C ILE A 121 3.58 -2.10 -10.52
N LEU A 122 4.03 -2.83 -11.54
CA LEU A 122 5.32 -2.68 -12.21
C LEU A 122 5.28 -1.67 -13.36
N ASP A 123 4.10 -1.45 -13.94
CA ASP A 123 3.92 -0.53 -15.07
C ASP A 123 2.61 0.24 -14.89
N GLY A 124 2.70 1.56 -14.75
CA GLY A 124 1.59 2.47 -14.48
C GLY A 124 0.68 2.73 -15.68
N ARG A 125 0.73 1.88 -16.71
CA ARG A 125 -0.15 1.93 -17.87
C ARG A 125 -1.58 1.58 -17.45
N ARG A 126 -2.49 2.54 -17.63
CA ARG A 126 -3.90 2.51 -17.17
C ARG A 126 -4.72 1.36 -17.78
N ASP A 127 -4.26 0.81 -18.89
CA ASP A 127 -4.95 -0.14 -19.77
C ASP A 127 -4.61 -1.61 -19.47
N ASN A 128 -3.43 -1.91 -18.93
CA ASN A 128 -3.07 -3.26 -18.47
C ASN A 128 -1.88 -3.22 -17.49
N PRO A 129 -2.11 -2.82 -16.23
CA PRO A 129 -1.04 -2.72 -15.25
C PRO A 129 -0.46 -4.10 -14.99
N LYS A 130 0.81 -4.31 -15.36
CA LYS A 130 1.55 -5.51 -14.94
C LYS A 130 1.72 -5.44 -13.43
N ALA A 131 1.26 -6.47 -12.73
CA ALA A 131 1.27 -6.48 -11.28
C ALA A 131 1.83 -7.81 -10.76
N GLU A 132 2.67 -7.76 -9.74
CA GLU A 132 3.29 -8.92 -9.11
C GLU A 132 2.87 -9.02 -7.63
N PRO A 133 2.52 -10.22 -7.13
CA PRO A 133 2.24 -10.38 -5.71
C PRO A 133 3.54 -10.24 -4.91
N VAL A 134 3.58 -9.28 -3.99
CA VAL A 134 4.69 -9.08 -3.04
C VAL A 134 4.50 -9.99 -1.84
N PHE A 135 3.27 -10.07 -1.32
CA PHE A 135 2.94 -10.83 -0.12
C PHE A 135 1.52 -11.36 -0.20
N ILE A 136 1.30 -12.60 0.22
CA ILE A 136 -0.03 -13.20 0.41
C ILE A 136 -0.10 -13.68 1.86
N SER A 137 -1.16 -13.28 2.56
CA SER A 137 -1.38 -13.70 3.93
C SER A 137 -1.90 -15.14 4.00
N GLU A 138 -1.61 -15.81 5.11
CA GLU A 138 -2.40 -16.97 5.51
C GLU A 138 -3.88 -16.57 5.72
N PRO A 139 -4.84 -17.49 5.51
CA PRO A 139 -6.24 -17.24 5.83
C PRO A 139 -6.43 -16.87 7.30
N PHE A 140 -7.26 -15.86 7.57
CA PHE A 140 -7.67 -15.47 8.92
C PHE A 140 -9.18 -15.30 8.98
N ALA A 141 -9.77 -15.62 10.13
CA ALA A 141 -11.21 -15.52 10.32
C ALA A 141 -11.66 -14.06 10.50
N MET A 142 -12.78 -13.71 9.89
CA MET A 142 -13.51 -12.47 10.20
C MET A 142 -14.28 -12.66 11.50
N HIS A 143 -13.94 -11.85 12.49
CA HIS A 143 -14.61 -11.78 13.80
C HIS A 143 -15.72 -10.73 13.81
#